data_AF-I2GFU4-F1
#
_entry.id   AF-I2GFU4-F1
#
_cell.length_a   1.000
_cell.length_b   1.000
_cell.length_c   1.000
_cell.angle_alpha   90.00
_cell.angle_beta   90.00
_cell.angle_gamma   90.00
#
_symmetry.space_group_name_H-M   'P 1'
#
loop_
_entity.id
_entity.type
_entity.pdbx_description
1 polymer ?
#
loop_
_entity_poly.entity_id
_entity_poly.type
_entity_poly.pdbx_seq_one_letter_code
_entity_poly.pdbx_strand_id
1 'polypeptide(L)'
;MNEALTIQHISTKRLLNQTGQPVHLYEFFWTERRDLNPLSLRFNFYDLHGEYLETVHLRLPSTRIIGGLVHNSGEHMLLYEGSQRIEVKGVSGRIGSYCSLIISGGWLGRKTEQFFKCAFYYEDLTCTDYSPNRIQ
;
A
#
# COMPACT_ATOMS: atom_id res chain seq x y z
N MET A 1 -21.21 -12.99 -0.73
CA MET A 1 -21.11 -11.50 -0.80
C MET A 1 -19.64 -11.15 -0.69
N ASN A 2 -19.10 -10.32 -1.61
CA ASN A 2 -17.66 -10.10 -1.88
C ASN A 2 -16.77 -9.94 -0.62
N GLU A 3 -16.03 -11.01 -0.28
CA GLU A 3 -15.16 -11.17 0.90
C GLU A 3 -13.70 -10.73 0.66
N ALA A 4 -13.44 -10.02 -0.44
CA ALA A 4 -12.09 -9.75 -0.90
C ALA A 4 -11.52 -8.51 -0.23
N LEU A 5 -10.41 -8.69 0.49
CA LEU A 5 -9.52 -7.61 0.87
C LEU A 5 -9.19 -6.80 -0.39
N THR A 6 -9.50 -5.50 -0.36
CA THR A 6 -9.35 -4.61 -1.50
C THR A 6 -8.17 -3.69 -1.25
N ILE A 7 -7.16 -3.81 -2.11
CA ILE A 7 -6.06 -2.87 -2.20
C ILE A 7 -6.14 -2.24 -3.58
N GLN A 8 -5.96 -0.94 -3.65
CA GLN A 8 -5.99 -0.17 -4.87
C GLN A 8 -4.73 0.68 -4.96
N HIS A 9 -4.08 0.69 -6.11
CA HIS A 9 -3.04 1.68 -6.41
C HIS A 9 -3.68 3.06 -6.61
N ILE A 10 -3.16 4.07 -5.92
CA ILE A 10 -3.70 5.44 -5.94
C ILE A 10 -2.83 6.36 -6.80
N SER A 11 -1.51 6.35 -6.55
CA SER A 11 -0.60 7.24 -7.26
C SER A 11 0.83 6.73 -7.23
N THR A 12 1.63 7.24 -8.16
CA THR A 12 3.08 7.06 -8.14
C THR A 12 3.74 8.41 -8.24
N LYS A 13 4.60 8.71 -7.27
CA LYS A 13 5.35 9.97 -7.20
C LYS A 13 6.82 9.70 -7.45
N ARG A 14 7.48 10.65 -8.11
CA ARG A 14 8.94 10.67 -8.24
C ARG A 14 9.48 11.67 -7.21
N LEU A 15 10.35 11.17 -6.35
CA LEU A 15 10.97 11.95 -5.28
C LEU A 15 12.49 11.94 -5.46
N LEU A 16 13.18 12.77 -4.70
CA LEU A 16 14.62 12.68 -4.49
C LEU A 16 14.88 12.17 -3.07
N ASN A 17 15.82 11.24 -2.93
CA ASN A 17 16.31 10.84 -1.61
C ASN A 17 17.30 11.89 -1.07
N GLN A 18 17.83 11.65 0.14
CA GLN A 18 18.78 12.55 0.81
C GLN A 18 20.10 12.75 0.03
N THR A 19 20.44 11.85 -0.89
CA THR A 19 21.63 11.96 -1.75
C THR A 19 21.31 12.60 -3.11
N GLY A 20 20.09 13.11 -3.31
CA GLY A 20 19.65 13.71 -4.57
C GLY A 20 19.36 12.69 -5.68
N GLN A 21 19.31 11.39 -5.36
CA GLN A 21 18.99 10.35 -6.33
C GLN A 21 17.47 10.18 -6.46
N PRO A 22 16.96 9.93 -7.68
CA PRO A 22 15.55 9.69 -7.89
C PRO A 22 15.10 8.40 -7.22
N VAL A 23 13.99 8.48 -6.47
CA VAL A 23 13.27 7.33 -5.93
C VAL A 23 11.80 7.42 -6.32
N HIS A 24 11.13 6.28 -6.40
CA HIS A 24 9.70 6.23 -6.72
C HIS A 24 8.90 5.85 -5.49
N LEU A 25 7.87 6.62 -5.16
CA LEU A 25 6.93 6.33 -4.08
C LEU A 25 5.62 5.86 -4.69
N TYR A 26 5.25 4.61 -4.44
CA TYR A 26 3.98 4.03 -4.85
C TYR A 26 3.00 4.08 -3.69
N GLU A 27 1.89 4.76 -3.89
CA GLU A 27 0.84 4.89 -2.88
C GLU A 27 -0.30 3.94 -3.21
N PHE A 28 -0.67 3.13 -2.23
CA PHE A 28 -1.83 2.26 -2.30
C PHE A 28 -2.82 2.64 -1.19
N PHE A 29 -4.10 2.48 -1.48
CA PHE A 29 -5.15 2.57 -0.49
C PHE A 29 -5.68 1.18 -0.21
N TRP A 30 -5.72 0.85 1.06
CA TRP A 30 -6.22 -0.41 1.54
C TRP A 30 -7.51 -0.17 2.31
N THR A 31 -8.52 -0.99 2.00
CA THR A 31 -9.79 -0.98 2.71
C THR A 31 -10.11 -2.40 3.16
N GLU A 32 -10.22 -2.58 4.47
CA GLU A 32 -10.69 -3.82 5.08
C GLU A 32 -11.82 -3.51 6.07
N ARG A 33 -12.85 -4.38 6.04
CA ARG A 33 -14.06 -4.26 6.85
C ARG A 33 -14.15 -5.37 7.89
N ARG A 34 -13.01 -5.92 8.30
CA ARG A 34 -12.89 -7.04 9.24
C ARG A 34 -11.71 -6.81 10.18
N ASP A 35 -11.78 -7.45 11.34
CA ASP A 35 -10.62 -7.58 12.20
C ASP A 35 -9.59 -8.49 11.52
N LEU A 36 -8.38 -7.96 11.30
CA LEU A 36 -7.28 -8.72 10.72
C LEU A 36 -6.09 -8.75 11.67
N ASN A 37 -5.49 -9.93 11.76
CA ASN A 37 -4.14 -10.05 12.30
C ASN A 37 -3.14 -9.28 11.43
N PRO A 38 -1.96 -8.93 11.96
CA PRO A 38 -0.92 -8.26 11.18
C PRO A 38 -0.64 -9.01 9.88
N LEU A 39 -0.57 -8.28 8.77
CA LEU A 39 -0.33 -8.84 7.45
C LEU A 39 1.11 -8.60 7.01
N SER A 40 1.72 -9.58 6.35
CA SER A 40 2.95 -9.42 5.59
C SER A 40 2.61 -9.24 4.11
N LEU A 41 3.09 -8.14 3.55
CA LEU A 41 2.94 -7.79 2.14
C LEU A 41 4.28 -7.93 1.43
N ARG A 42 4.28 -8.53 0.25
CA ARG A 42 5.41 -8.56 -0.66
C ARG A 42 5.00 -7.96 -2.00
N PHE A 43 5.61 -6.84 -2.36
CA PHE A 43 5.44 -6.19 -3.65
C PHE A 43 6.63 -6.56 -4.55
N ASN A 44 6.37 -7.16 -5.70
CA ASN A 44 7.36 -7.34 -6.75
C ASN A 44 7.09 -6.33 -7.86
N PHE A 45 8.05 -5.48 -8.18
CA PHE A 45 7.92 -4.46 -9.22
C PHE A 45 8.58 -4.90 -10.53
N TYR A 46 7.91 -4.55 -11.63
CA TYR A 46 8.35 -4.85 -12.99
C TYR A 46 8.29 -3.59 -13.84
N ASP A 47 9.18 -3.46 -14.82
CA ASP A 47 9.13 -2.37 -15.79
C ASP A 47 8.04 -2.58 -16.87
N LEU A 48 7.97 -1.66 -17.84
CA LEU A 48 6.97 -1.72 -18.91
C LEU A 48 7.13 -2.92 -19.86
N HIS A 49 8.30 -3.57 -19.87
CA HIS A 49 8.60 -4.76 -20.65
C HIS A 49 8.39 -6.05 -19.85
N GLY A 50 8.03 -5.94 -18.57
CA GLY A 50 7.88 -7.07 -17.67
C GLY A 50 9.20 -7.54 -17.05
N GLU A 51 10.29 -6.79 -17.19
CA GLU A 51 11.54 -7.11 -16.49
C GLU A 51 11.37 -6.86 -14.99
N TYR A 52 11.82 -7.82 -14.19
CA TYR A 52 11.87 -7.67 -12.74
C TYR A 52 12.83 -6.54 -12.35
N LEU A 53 12.38 -5.67 -11.45
CA LEU A 53 13.17 -4.56 -10.92
C LEU A 53 13.60 -4.83 -9.48
N GLU A 54 12.62 -5.03 -8.60
CA GLU A 54 12.86 -5.09 -7.16
C GLU A 54 11.68 -5.71 -6.40
N THR A 55 11.96 -6.13 -5.17
CA THR A 55 10.97 -6.60 -4.21
C THR A 55 11.00 -5.73 -2.96
N VAL A 56 9.84 -5.26 -2.53
CA VAL A 56 9.66 -4.52 -1.28
C VAL A 56 8.75 -5.29 -0.33
N HIS A 57 9.20 -5.46 0.91
CA HIS A 57 8.44 -6.11 1.96
C HIS A 57 7.90 -5.08 2.95
N LEU A 58 6.61 -5.21 3.30
CA LEU A 58 5.96 -4.36 4.29
C LEU A 58 5.17 -5.22 5.27
N ARG A 59 4.99 -4.71 6.48
CA ARG A 59 4.12 -5.32 7.50
C ARG A 59 3.04 -4.32 7.87
N LEU A 60 1.79 -4.70 7.66
CA LEU A 60 0.66 -3.93 8.15
C LEU A 60 0.35 -4.34 9.60
N PRO A 61 -0.01 -3.39 10.47
CA PRO A 61 -0.48 -3.68 11.81
C PRO A 61 -1.83 -4.43 11.76
N SER A 62 -2.25 -4.96 12.90
CA SER A 62 -3.60 -5.51 13.03
C SER A 62 -4.65 -4.43 12.79
N THR A 63 -5.76 -4.82 12.18
CA THR A 63 -6.94 -3.96 12.01
C THR A 63 -7.97 -4.30 13.07
N ARG A 64 -8.55 -3.30 13.73
CA ARG A 64 -9.67 -3.50 14.66
C ARG A 64 -10.86 -2.62 14.31
N ILE A 65 -12.06 -3.12 14.58
CA ILE A 65 -13.28 -2.31 14.65
C ILE A 65 -13.18 -1.41 15.88
N ILE A 66 -13.25 -0.10 15.67
CA ILE A 66 -13.10 0.92 16.72
C ILE A 66 -14.43 1.55 17.14
N GLY A 67 -15.52 1.29 16.41
CA GLY A 67 -16.84 1.77 16.78
C GLY A 67 -17.87 1.61 15.67
N GLY A 68 -18.98 2.34 15.77
CA GLY A 68 -20.00 2.42 14.73
C GLY A 68 -20.77 3.72 14.82
N LEU A 69 -21.04 4.32 13.66
CA LEU A 69 -21.95 5.45 13.51
C LEU A 69 -23.33 4.91 13.10
N VAL A 70 -24.37 5.51 13.66
CA VAL A 70 -25.74 5.27 13.21
C VAL A 70 -26.19 6.52 12.48
N HIS A 71 -26.47 6.38 11.19
CA HIS A 71 -27.02 7.46 10.39
C HIS A 71 -28.50 7.68 10.76
N ASN A 72 -29.01 8.90 10.60
CA ASN A 72 -30.41 9.23 10.91
C ASN A 72 -31.44 8.45 10.06
N SER A 73 -31.00 7.79 8.98
CA SER A 73 -31.79 6.85 8.19
C SER A 73 -31.92 5.45 8.83
N GLY A 74 -31.26 5.20 9.97
CA GLY A 74 -31.16 3.89 10.60
C GLY A 74 -30.02 3.01 10.05
N GLU A 75 -29.23 3.51 9.11
CA GLU A 75 -28.07 2.77 8.60
C GLU A 75 -26.94 2.71 9.63
N HIS A 76 -26.44 1.51 9.91
CA HIS A 76 -25.29 1.29 10.77
C HIS A 76 -24.01 1.24 9.95
N MET A 77 -23.08 2.15 10.23
CA MET A 77 -21.76 2.20 9.59
C MET A 77 -20.69 1.87 10.64
N LEU A 78 -20.06 0.71 10.53
CA LEU A 78 -18.93 0.34 11.38
C LEU A 78 -17.72 1.22 11.06
N LEU A 79 -17.07 1.74 12.11
CA LEU A 79 -15.81 2.46 12.03
C LEU A 79 -14.68 1.46 12.21
N TYR A 80 -13.85 1.35 11.18
CA TYR A 80 -12.66 0.52 11.20
C TYR A 80 -11.45 1.43 11.37
N GLU A 81 -10.45 0.98 12.13
CA GLU A 81 -9.12 1.58 12.13
C GLU A 81 -8.45 1.46 10.73
N GLY A 82 -9.02 0.65 9.84
CA GLY A 82 -8.39 0.02 8.67
C GLY A 82 -8.62 0.64 7.29
N SER A 83 -8.66 1.97 7.18
CA SER A 83 -8.36 2.62 5.90
C SER A 83 -6.97 3.21 6.00
N GLN A 84 -5.96 2.45 5.56
CA GLN A 84 -4.57 2.90 5.62
C GLN A 84 -4.03 3.20 4.23
N ARG A 85 -3.32 4.33 4.14
CA ARG A 85 -2.44 4.62 3.01
C ARG A 85 -1.18 3.79 3.20
N ILE A 86 -0.85 2.98 2.20
CA ILE A 86 0.36 2.17 2.17
C ILE A 86 1.33 2.86 1.23
N GLU A 87 2.49 3.22 1.76
CA GLU A 87 3.56 3.87 1.02
C GLU A 87 4.68 2.87 0.77
N VAL A 88 4.96 2.60 -0.50
CA VAL A 88 6.02 1.69 -0.93
C VAL A 88 7.10 2.50 -1.64
N LYS A 89 8.30 2.54 -1.06
CA LYS A 89 9.45 3.24 -1.65
C LYS A 89 10.26 2.27 -2.50
N GLY A 90 10.34 2.52 -3.80
CA GLY A 90 11.22 1.81 -4.71
C GLY A 90 12.67 2.24 -4.51
N VAL A 91 13.57 1.26 -4.40
CA VAL A 91 15.00 1.44 -4.11
C VAL A 91 15.87 1.35 -5.35
N SER A 92 15.35 0.85 -6.48
CA SER A 92 16.15 0.64 -7.70
C SER A 92 16.43 1.94 -8.49
N GLY A 93 15.71 3.02 -8.19
CA GLY A 93 15.74 4.26 -8.99
C GLY A 93 15.12 4.11 -10.38
N ARG A 94 14.69 2.91 -10.77
CA ARG A 94 13.92 2.62 -11.99
C ARG A 94 12.42 2.64 -11.66
N ILE A 95 11.60 3.03 -12.64
CA ILE A 95 10.15 3.06 -12.48
C ILE A 95 9.53 1.67 -12.71
N GLY A 96 8.84 1.17 -11.69
CA GLY A 96 7.96 0.01 -11.77
C GLY A 96 6.64 0.40 -12.42
N SER A 97 6.40 -0.12 -13.63
CA SER A 97 5.16 0.10 -14.36
C SER A 97 4.04 -0.81 -13.88
N TYR A 98 4.40 -1.98 -13.35
CA TYR A 98 3.50 -2.98 -12.81
C TYR A 98 4.02 -3.49 -11.48
N CYS A 99 3.13 -3.96 -10.61
CA CYS A 99 3.53 -4.74 -9.45
C CYS A 99 2.61 -5.93 -9.19
N SER A 100 3.20 -7.01 -8.68
CA SER A 100 2.44 -8.09 -8.06
C SER A 100 2.54 -7.98 -6.54
N LEU A 101 1.39 -8.00 -5.87
CA LEU A 101 1.24 -7.97 -4.43
C LEU A 101 0.86 -9.34 -3.94
N ILE A 102 1.66 -9.88 -3.03
CA ILE A 102 1.39 -11.12 -2.34
C ILE A 102 1.14 -10.83 -0.88
N ILE A 103 -0.02 -11.28 -0.39
CA ILE A 103 -0.46 -11.07 0.98
C ILE A 103 -0.33 -12.39 1.74
N SER A 104 0.34 -12.34 2.89
CA SER A 104 0.54 -13.50 3.78
C SER A 104 0.21 -13.11 5.21
N GLY A 105 -0.70 -13.84 5.87
CA GLY A 105 -1.14 -13.56 7.24
C GLY A 105 -2.17 -14.57 7.74
N GLY A 106 -2.18 -14.82 9.05
CA GLY A 106 -2.98 -15.86 9.73
C GLY A 106 -4.49 -15.78 9.50
N TRP A 107 -5.17 -16.92 9.69
CA TRP A 107 -6.56 -17.26 9.33
C TRP A 107 -6.91 -17.29 7.83
N LEU A 108 -6.25 -16.50 6.98
CA LEU A 108 -6.54 -16.51 5.53
C LEU A 108 -6.00 -17.74 4.80
N GLY A 109 -4.93 -18.39 5.29
CA GLY A 109 -4.38 -19.68 4.81
C GLY A 109 -3.96 -19.74 3.32
N ARG A 110 -4.34 -18.74 2.54
CA ARG A 110 -4.20 -18.62 1.09
C ARG A 110 -3.31 -17.42 0.82
N LYS A 111 -2.28 -17.65 0.01
CA LYS A 111 -1.55 -16.57 -0.64
C LYS A 111 -2.48 -15.97 -1.68
N THR A 112 -2.97 -14.77 -1.43
CA THR A 112 -3.67 -13.99 -2.45
C THR A 112 -2.62 -13.18 -3.18
N GLU A 113 -2.54 -13.36 -4.49
CA GLU A 113 -1.74 -12.52 -5.38
C GLU A 113 -2.67 -11.59 -6.17
N GLN A 114 -2.34 -10.31 -6.18
CA GLN A 114 -3.05 -9.27 -6.92
C GLN A 114 -2.06 -8.52 -7.80
N PHE A 115 -2.49 -8.12 -9.00
CA PHE A 115 -1.65 -7.40 -9.96
C PHE A 115 -2.16 -5.97 -10.13
N PHE A 116 -1.24 -5.01 -10.08
CA PHE A 116 -1.54 -3.59 -10.22
C PHE A 116 -0.73 -2.96 -11.35
N LYS A 117 -1.37 -2.05 -12.09
CA LYS A 117 -0.67 -1.07 -12.89
C LYS A 117 -0.27 0.09 -11.99
N CYS A 118 1.01 0.43 -11.98
CA CYS A 118 1.59 1.43 -11.08
C CYS A 118 2.08 2.69 -11.80
N ALA A 119 2.26 2.67 -13.13
CA ALA A 119 2.62 3.86 -13.87
C ALA A 119 1.43 4.81 -14.05
N PHE A 120 1.28 5.77 -13.14
CA PHE A 120 0.45 6.98 -13.30
C PHE A 120 1.29 8.19 -12.91
N TYR A 121 1.50 9.12 -13.84
CA TYR A 121 2.16 10.39 -13.57
C TYR A 121 1.11 11.42 -13.13
N TYR A 122 1.23 11.91 -11.90
CA TYR A 122 0.84 13.27 -11.56
C TYR A 122 2.15 13.98 -11.22
N GLU A 123 2.53 14.98 -12.01
CA GLU A 123 3.76 15.75 -11.77
C GLU A 123 3.70 16.42 -10.39
N ASP A 124 4.77 16.28 -9.60
CA ASP A 124 5.57 17.40 -9.10
C ASP A 124 6.78 16.89 -8.28
N LEU A 125 7.97 17.33 -8.67
CA LEU A 125 9.24 17.07 -7.97
C LEU A 125 9.25 17.87 -6.66
N THR A 126 8.98 17.19 -5.55
CA THR A 126 9.16 17.77 -4.21
C THR A 126 10.29 17.04 -3.49
N CYS A 127 11.24 17.80 -2.93
CA CYS A 127 12.20 17.26 -1.99
C CYS A 127 11.45 16.93 -0.71
N THR A 128 11.19 15.64 -0.47
CA THR A 128 10.53 15.19 0.74
C THR A 128 11.59 14.75 1.74
N ASP A 129 11.87 15.58 2.73
CA ASP A 129 12.68 15.24 3.90
C ASP A 129 11.93 14.19 4.74
N TYR A 130 11.92 12.93 4.31
CA TYR A 130 11.47 11.83 5.14
C TYR A 130 12.55 11.52 6.18
N SER A 131 12.46 12.18 7.33
CA SER A 131 13.15 11.76 8.54
C SER A 131 12.37 10.58 9.14
N PRO A 132 12.96 9.39 9.35
CA PRO A 132 12.36 8.42 10.23
C PRO A 132 12.38 9.06 11.62
N ASN A 133 11.21 9.39 12.16
CA ASN A 133 11.08 9.94 13.52
C ASN A 133 12.01 9.18 14.47
N ARG A 134 13.11 9.83 14.89
CA ARG A 134 13.77 9.49 16.14
C ARG A 134 12.78 9.93 17.21
N ILE A 135 12.02 8.97 17.73
CA ILE A 135 11.41 9.12 19.05
C ILE A 135 12.60 9.32 20.00
N GLN A 136 12.75 10.54 20.53
CA GLN A 136 13.59 10.83 21.69
C GLN A 136 12.84 10.42 22.95
#